data_AF-A0AAD2FWK4-F1
#
_entry.id   AF-A0AAD2FWK4-F1
#
_cell.length_a   1.000
_cell.length_b   1.000
_cell.length_c   1.000
_cell.angle_alpha   90.00
_cell.angle_beta   90.00
_cell.angle_gamma   90.00
#
_symmetry.space_group_name_H-M   'P 1'
#
loop_
_entity.id
_entity.type
_entity.pdbx_description
1 polymer ?
#
loop_
_entity_poly.entity_id
_entity_poly.type
_entity_poly.pdbx_seq_one_letter_code
_entity_poly.pdbx_strand_id
1 'polypeptide(L)'
;MIPSLAADRNNDAVSLIDTGNMDAAICGLSHLVEGFRNFVCDHNNPNENSEDNLRPTTLSLDQCMAISQPCKADDDEDEASSTDSGEHSDDDQANRFVYRTGIRMPSSVAFDKDRDRLMSSIFLFNLGLAHQLRAEAITKNAEQQHTLYAKALKIYGLAFKMQERGGYFNSNFHFIMAILNNIGVIHERMGSLILAKQCFGKLMSVLMLLTERKCYDTSKLYVKGFFTNASLSCHEACTAAAA
;
A
#
# COMPACT_ATOMS: atom_id res chain seq x y z
N MET A 1 -19.98 -13.24 6.96
CA MET A 1 -19.98 -12.52 5.66
C MET A 1 -19.43 -13.49 4.62
N ILE A 2 -20.08 -13.64 3.46
CA ILE A 2 -19.58 -14.54 2.41
C ILE A 2 -18.30 -13.92 1.81
N PRO A 3 -17.18 -14.66 1.68
CA PRO A 3 -15.92 -14.13 1.16
C PRO A 3 -16.03 -13.43 -0.21
N SER A 4 -16.81 -13.98 -1.14
CA SER A 4 -17.05 -13.36 -2.45
C SER A 4 -17.68 -11.97 -2.32
N LEU A 5 -18.74 -11.84 -1.50
CA LEU A 5 -19.38 -10.56 -1.23
C LEU A 5 -18.42 -9.54 -0.62
N ALA A 6 -17.49 -9.99 0.23
CA ALA A 6 -16.48 -9.12 0.82
C ALA A 6 -15.43 -8.66 -0.22
N ALA A 7 -15.04 -9.53 -1.15
CA ALA A 7 -14.17 -9.19 -2.27
C ALA A 7 -14.85 -8.19 -3.22
N ASP A 8 -16.11 -8.40 -3.57
CA ASP A 8 -16.88 -7.50 -4.45
C ASP A 8 -16.98 -6.10 -3.83
N ARG A 9 -17.36 -6.01 -2.54
CA ARG A 9 -17.44 -4.73 -1.82
C ARG A 9 -16.10 -4.00 -1.74
N ASN A 10 -14.99 -4.73 -1.62
CA ASN A 10 -13.67 -4.13 -1.68
C ASN A 10 -13.38 -3.58 -3.07
N ASN A 11 -13.68 -4.33 -4.13
CA ASN A 11 -13.43 -3.91 -5.50
C ASN A 11 -14.30 -2.71 -5.91
N ASP A 12 -15.54 -2.63 -5.39
CA ASP A 12 -16.39 -1.45 -5.52
C ASP A 12 -15.74 -0.24 -4.85
N ALA A 13 -15.24 -0.40 -3.62
CA ALA A 13 -14.54 0.68 -2.92
C ALA A 13 -13.24 1.10 -3.61
N VAL A 14 -12.48 0.17 -4.21
CA VAL A 14 -11.32 0.51 -5.03
C VAL A 14 -11.74 1.33 -6.25
N SER A 15 -12.86 1.00 -6.89
CA SER A 15 -13.38 1.79 -8.02
C SER A 15 -13.81 3.21 -7.58
N LEU A 16 -14.27 3.38 -6.34
CA LEU A 16 -14.51 4.70 -5.74
C LEU A 16 -13.20 5.46 -5.48
N ILE A 17 -12.12 4.78 -5.10
CA ILE A 17 -10.77 5.38 -5.00
C ILE A 17 -10.30 5.86 -6.38
N ASP A 18 -10.41 5.00 -7.40
CA ASP A 18 -9.97 5.29 -8.77
C ASP A 18 -10.72 6.50 -9.38
N THR A 19 -11.98 6.70 -8.99
CA THR A 19 -12.83 7.82 -9.45
C THR A 19 -12.73 9.07 -8.57
N GLY A 20 -11.89 9.08 -7.54
CA GLY A 20 -11.71 10.24 -6.65
C GLY A 20 -12.76 10.39 -5.54
N ASN A 21 -13.73 9.47 -5.42
CA ASN A 21 -14.80 9.52 -4.42
C ASN A 21 -14.36 8.90 -3.08
N MET A 22 -13.40 9.56 -2.43
CA MET A 22 -12.74 9.05 -1.23
C MET A 22 -13.68 8.93 -0.03
N ASP A 23 -14.67 9.82 0.13
CA ASP A 23 -15.59 9.77 1.27
C ASP A 23 -16.49 8.51 1.21
N ALA A 24 -17.00 8.17 0.02
CA ALA A 24 -17.76 6.94 -0.19
C ALA A 24 -16.89 5.68 -0.02
N ALA A 25 -15.65 5.71 -0.54
CA ALA A 25 -14.69 4.63 -0.37
C ALA A 25 -14.37 4.37 1.11
N ILE A 26 -14.09 5.42 1.90
CA ILE A 26 -13.84 5.33 3.34
C ILE A 26 -15.03 4.72 4.07
N CYS A 27 -16.26 5.15 3.75
CA CYS A 27 -17.47 4.63 4.37
C CYS A 27 -17.65 3.13 4.08
N GLY A 28 -17.55 2.73 2.80
CA GLY A 28 -17.68 1.33 2.38
C GLY A 28 -16.62 0.41 3.00
N LEU A 29 -15.36 0.85 2.99
CA LEU A 29 -14.25 0.09 3.57
C LEU A 29 -14.32 0.00 5.10
N SER A 30 -14.79 1.05 5.78
CA SER A 30 -14.98 1.01 7.24
C SER A 30 -16.02 -0.04 7.64
N HIS A 31 -17.18 -0.03 6.98
CA HIS A 31 -18.22 -1.05 7.18
C HIS A 31 -17.72 -2.46 6.85
N LEU A 32 -16.90 -2.60 5.81
CA LEU A 32 -16.32 -3.87 5.41
C LEU A 32 -15.35 -4.41 6.48
N VAL A 33 -14.44 -3.57 7.00
CA VAL A 33 -13.52 -3.94 8.08
C VAL A 33 -14.27 -4.32 9.35
N GLU A 34 -15.30 -3.57 9.74
CA GLU A 34 -16.12 -3.88 10.91
C GLU A 34 -16.88 -5.21 10.77
N GLY A 35 -17.55 -5.40 9.62
CA GLY A 35 -18.27 -6.64 9.33
C GLY A 35 -17.35 -7.86 9.27
N PHE A 36 -16.15 -7.68 8.73
CA PHE A 36 -15.14 -8.74 8.66
C PHE A 36 -14.58 -9.09 10.05
N ARG A 37 -14.30 -8.07 10.88
CA ARG A 37 -13.82 -8.29 12.26
C ARG A 37 -14.81 -9.15 13.06
N ASN A 38 -16.10 -8.80 12.99
CA ASN A 38 -17.13 -9.55 13.72
C ASN A 38 -17.18 -11.01 13.24
N PHE A 39 -17.09 -11.23 11.93
CA PHE A 39 -17.08 -12.57 11.34
C PHE A 39 -15.89 -13.43 11.80
N VAL A 40 -14.68 -12.88 11.86
CA VAL A 40 -13.47 -13.60 12.31
C VAL A 40 -13.55 -13.95 13.79
N CYS A 41 -14.10 -13.06 14.63
CA CYS A 41 -14.27 -13.34 16.06
C CYS A 41 -15.19 -14.55 16.31
N ASP A 42 -16.21 -14.74 15.49
CA ASP A 42 -17.17 -15.84 15.64
C ASP A 42 -16.61 -17.22 15.24
N HIS A 43 -15.54 -17.28 14.43
CA HIS A 43 -15.01 -18.52 13.84
C HIS A 43 -13.83 -19.16 14.59
N ASN A 44 -13.30 -18.53 15.65
CA ASN A 44 -12.13 -19.04 16.38
C ASN A 44 -12.41 -20.23 17.31
N ASN A 45 -13.28 -21.17 16.92
CA ASN A 45 -13.56 -22.38 17.69
C ASN A 45 -12.54 -23.48 17.32
N PRO A 46 -11.60 -23.87 18.20
CA PRO A 46 -10.36 -24.57 17.82
C PRO A 46 -10.50 -26.08 17.52
N ASN A 47 -11.68 -26.60 17.15
CA ASN A 47 -11.95 -28.04 17.18
C ASN A 47 -11.92 -28.79 15.83
N GLU A 48 -11.37 -28.23 14.75
CA GLU A 48 -11.31 -28.92 13.45
C GLU A 48 -9.93 -29.49 13.12
N ASN A 49 -9.76 -30.77 13.43
CA ASN A 49 -8.70 -31.63 12.90
C ASN A 49 -9.12 -32.14 11.50
N SER A 50 -8.92 -31.35 10.44
CA SER A 50 -9.02 -31.84 9.06
C SER A 50 -7.64 -31.93 8.41
N GLU A 51 -7.21 -33.16 8.18
CA GLU A 51 -6.05 -33.52 7.35
C GLU A 51 -6.54 -33.66 5.90
N ASP A 52 -6.49 -32.58 5.11
CA ASP A 52 -6.76 -32.66 3.68
C ASP A 52 -5.54 -32.19 2.88
N ASN A 53 -5.05 -33.08 2.00
CA ASN A 53 -3.67 -33.09 1.47
C ASN A 53 -3.51 -32.41 0.09
N LEU A 54 -4.46 -31.57 -0.34
CA LEU A 54 -4.33 -30.78 -1.57
C LEU A 54 -3.93 -29.35 -1.20
N ARG A 55 -2.65 -28.98 -1.42
CA ARG A 55 -2.16 -27.61 -1.26
C ARG A 55 -2.71 -26.74 -2.41
N PRO A 56 -3.74 -25.91 -2.19
CA PRO A 56 -4.17 -24.96 -3.19
C PRO A 56 -3.03 -23.94 -3.40
N THR A 57 -2.86 -23.43 -4.61
CA THR A 57 -1.92 -22.34 -4.86
C THR A 57 -2.37 -21.13 -4.04
N THR A 58 -1.60 -20.79 -3.00
CA THR A 58 -1.91 -19.66 -2.12
C THR A 58 -1.65 -18.35 -2.84
N LEU A 59 -2.69 -17.53 -2.97
CA LEU A 59 -2.60 -16.20 -3.55
C LEU A 59 -1.86 -15.25 -2.59
N SER A 60 -0.81 -14.58 -3.07
CA SER A 60 -0.06 -13.59 -2.29
C SER A 60 -0.63 -12.18 -2.44
N LEU A 61 -0.28 -11.27 -1.52
CA LEU A 61 -0.67 -9.86 -1.63
C LEU A 61 -0.05 -9.21 -2.86
N ASP A 62 1.20 -9.56 -3.17
CA ASP A 62 1.90 -9.03 -4.34
C ASP A 62 1.22 -9.46 -5.65
N GLN A 63 0.66 -10.67 -5.70
CA GLN A 63 -0.17 -11.12 -6.84
C GLN A 63 -1.46 -10.29 -6.95
N CYS A 64 -2.16 -10.03 -5.85
CA CYS A 64 -3.33 -9.13 -5.87
C CYS A 64 -2.96 -7.73 -6.37
N MET A 65 -1.82 -7.19 -5.91
CA MET A 65 -1.33 -5.88 -6.35
C MET A 65 -1.01 -5.85 -7.84
N ALA A 66 -0.36 -6.91 -8.37
CA ALA A 66 -0.06 -7.02 -9.79
C ALA A 66 -1.34 -7.05 -10.65
N ILE A 67 -2.38 -7.77 -10.22
CA ILE A 67 -3.69 -7.81 -10.90
C ILE A 67 -4.39 -6.45 -10.89
N SER A 68 -4.11 -5.62 -9.88
CA SER A 68 -4.76 -4.32 -9.71
C SER A 68 -4.15 -3.22 -10.57
N GLN A 69 -2.99 -3.48 -11.18
CA GLN A 69 -2.36 -2.49 -12.06
C GLN A 69 -3.19 -2.37 -13.34
N PRO A 70 -3.53 -1.14 -13.77
CA PRO A 70 -4.11 -0.97 -15.09
C PRO A 70 -3.12 -1.54 -16.10
N CYS A 71 -3.57 -2.50 -16.92
CA CYS A 71 -2.82 -2.87 -18.11
C CYS A 71 -2.59 -1.57 -18.86
N LYS A 72 -1.35 -1.06 -18.87
CA LYS A 72 -0.99 -0.07 -19.86
C LYS A 72 -1.26 -0.75 -21.18
N ALA A 73 -2.30 -0.31 -21.89
CA ALA A 73 -2.41 -0.64 -23.29
C ALA A 73 -1.06 -0.27 -23.90
N ASP A 74 -0.52 -1.12 -24.77
CA ASP A 74 0.77 -0.95 -25.44
C ASP A 74 0.74 0.25 -26.43
N ASP A 75 0.24 1.39 -25.97
CA ASP A 75 0.16 2.64 -26.69
C ASP A 75 1.59 3.20 -26.77
N ASP A 76 2.27 2.81 -27.86
CA ASP A 76 3.35 3.46 -28.58
C ASP A 76 4.39 4.22 -27.73
N GLU A 77 5.57 3.63 -27.57
CA GLU A 77 6.78 4.18 -26.90
C GLU A 77 7.37 5.47 -27.55
N ASP A 78 6.57 6.31 -28.21
CA ASP A 78 7.04 7.48 -28.97
C ASP A 78 7.01 8.81 -28.19
N GLU A 79 6.93 8.83 -26.86
CA GLU A 79 7.15 10.06 -26.08
C GLU A 79 8.61 10.23 -25.62
N ALA A 80 9.47 10.49 -26.61
CA ALA A 80 10.62 11.36 -26.43
C ALA A 80 10.16 12.84 -26.49
N SER A 81 9.60 13.36 -25.39
CA SER A 81 9.35 14.81 -25.25
C SER A 81 9.81 15.29 -23.88
N SER A 82 11.13 15.33 -23.71
CA SER A 82 11.80 16.16 -22.72
C SER A 82 11.64 17.63 -23.09
N THR A 83 10.56 18.26 -22.62
CA THR A 83 10.45 19.72 -22.58
C THR A 83 11.07 20.19 -21.27
N ASP A 84 12.38 20.40 -21.33
CA ASP A 84 13.17 21.10 -20.33
C ASP A 84 12.82 22.60 -20.38
N SER A 85 11.87 23.02 -19.55
CA SER A 85 11.66 24.42 -19.22
C SER A 85 11.98 24.60 -17.75
N GLY A 86 13.25 24.89 -17.49
CA GLY A 86 13.76 25.26 -16.18
C GLY A 86 13.08 26.51 -15.63
N GLU A 87 12.15 26.29 -14.71
CA GLU A 87 11.88 27.22 -13.60
C GLU A 87 12.19 26.47 -12.30
N HIS A 88 13.31 26.83 -11.67
CA HIS A 88 13.68 26.41 -10.30
C HIS A 88 12.66 26.96 -9.31
N SER A 89 11.52 26.28 -9.19
CA SER A 89 10.70 26.33 -8.00
C SER A 89 11.33 25.39 -6.98
N ASP A 90 11.82 25.93 -5.86
CA ASP A 90 12.36 25.21 -4.69
C ASP A 90 11.33 24.29 -3.99
N ASP A 91 10.26 23.89 -4.68
CA ASP A 91 9.20 23.03 -4.13
C ASP A 91 9.54 21.54 -4.34
N ASP A 92 10.79 21.16 -4.03
CA ASP A 92 11.29 19.78 -4.10
C ASP A 92 10.47 18.80 -3.24
N GLN A 93 9.66 19.30 -2.29
CA GLN A 93 8.70 18.50 -1.50
C GLN A 93 7.46 18.05 -2.28
N ALA A 94 7.16 18.64 -3.45
CA ALA A 94 6.01 18.27 -4.25
C ALA A 94 6.15 16.89 -4.91
N ASN A 95 7.38 16.39 -5.11
CA ASN A 95 7.65 15.25 -5.99
C ASN A 95 7.82 13.88 -5.30
N ARG A 96 7.42 13.73 -4.03
CA ARG A 96 7.45 12.42 -3.37
C ARG A 96 6.51 11.44 -4.05
N PHE A 97 7.03 10.27 -4.41
CA PHE A 97 6.24 9.19 -4.99
C PHE A 97 5.24 8.64 -3.96
N VAL A 98 3.96 8.66 -4.29
CA VAL A 98 2.91 8.01 -3.48
C VAL A 98 2.39 6.81 -4.25
N TYR A 99 2.29 5.66 -3.59
CA TYR A 99 1.58 4.54 -4.17
C TYR A 99 0.07 4.79 -4.07
N ARG A 100 -0.59 5.00 -5.21
CA ARG A 100 -1.99 5.49 -5.29
C ARG A 100 -3.02 4.42 -5.69
N THR A 101 -2.61 3.21 -6.02
CA THR A 101 -3.50 2.17 -6.59
C THR A 101 -4.13 1.31 -5.49
N GLY A 102 -5.46 1.19 -5.47
CA GLY A 102 -6.13 0.25 -4.56
C GLY A 102 -5.89 -1.21 -4.95
N ILE A 103 -5.87 -2.13 -3.99
CA ILE A 103 -5.68 -3.56 -4.22
C ILE A 103 -7.04 -4.22 -4.43
N ARG A 104 -7.26 -4.74 -5.64
CA ARG A 104 -8.41 -5.54 -6.04
C ARG A 104 -8.21 -7.00 -5.66
N MET A 105 -9.30 -7.66 -5.31
CA MET A 105 -9.34 -9.09 -5.01
C MET A 105 -9.92 -9.86 -6.20
N PRO A 106 -9.33 -10.98 -6.61
CA PRO A 106 -9.91 -11.83 -7.65
C PRO A 106 -11.18 -12.51 -7.12
N SER A 107 -12.19 -12.64 -7.96
CA SER A 107 -13.48 -13.25 -7.59
C SER A 107 -13.41 -14.78 -7.44
N SER A 108 -12.36 -15.43 -7.96
CA SER A 108 -12.27 -16.89 -8.14
C SER A 108 -11.25 -17.59 -7.23
N VAL A 109 -10.78 -16.96 -6.17
CA VAL A 109 -9.67 -17.50 -5.37
C VAL A 109 -10.18 -18.61 -4.45
N ALA A 110 -9.65 -19.82 -4.60
CA ALA A 110 -9.85 -20.88 -3.63
C ALA A 110 -9.20 -20.44 -2.30
N PHE A 111 -9.98 -20.45 -1.23
CA PHE A 111 -9.60 -19.80 0.02
C PHE A 111 -9.10 -20.81 1.06
N ASP A 112 -7.87 -20.59 1.54
CA ASP A 112 -7.22 -21.36 2.61
C ASP A 112 -7.36 -20.65 3.97
N LYS A 113 -6.83 -21.25 5.05
CA LYS A 113 -6.74 -20.72 6.42
C LYS A 113 -6.11 -19.32 6.51
N ASP A 114 -5.27 -18.96 5.54
CA ASP A 114 -4.64 -17.62 5.45
C ASP A 114 -5.52 -16.55 4.78
N ARG A 115 -6.69 -16.92 4.24
CA ARG A 115 -7.63 -16.00 3.59
C ARG A 115 -7.91 -14.79 4.48
N ASP A 116 -8.25 -15.03 5.73
CA ASP A 116 -8.82 -13.97 6.56
C ASP A 116 -7.77 -12.89 6.86
N ARG A 117 -6.50 -13.29 6.95
CA ARG A 117 -5.36 -12.37 7.07
C ARG A 117 -5.11 -11.62 5.77
N LEU A 118 -5.16 -12.31 4.62
CA LEU A 118 -5.00 -11.69 3.30
C LEU A 118 -6.05 -10.60 3.08
N MET A 119 -7.33 -10.95 3.25
CA MET A 119 -8.46 -10.03 3.07
C MET A 119 -8.36 -8.85 4.03
N SER A 120 -8.09 -9.11 5.31
CA SER A 120 -7.90 -8.04 6.30
C SER A 120 -6.77 -7.08 5.91
N SER A 121 -5.66 -7.60 5.40
CA SER A 121 -4.52 -6.78 4.97
C SER A 121 -4.89 -5.90 3.79
N ILE A 122 -5.64 -6.43 2.82
CA ILE A 122 -6.14 -5.67 1.66
C ILE A 122 -7.13 -4.59 2.11
N PHE A 123 -8.12 -4.92 2.94
CA PHE A 123 -9.10 -3.96 3.43
C PHE A 123 -8.44 -2.82 4.19
N LEU A 124 -7.52 -3.13 5.10
CA LEU A 124 -6.77 -2.14 5.86
C LEU A 124 -5.91 -1.28 4.93
N PHE A 125 -5.21 -1.88 3.98
CA PHE A 125 -4.41 -1.12 3.02
C PHE A 125 -5.26 -0.12 2.23
N ASN A 126 -6.37 -0.58 1.63
CA ASN A 126 -7.26 0.28 0.83
C ASN A 126 -7.91 1.37 1.68
N LEU A 127 -8.27 1.08 2.94
CA LEU A 127 -8.83 2.06 3.86
C LEU A 127 -7.79 3.13 4.25
N GLY A 128 -6.55 2.71 4.51
CA GLY A 128 -5.42 3.61 4.77
C GLY A 128 -5.15 4.52 3.57
N LEU A 129 -5.17 3.95 2.37
CA LEU A 129 -5.02 4.66 1.11
C LEU A 129 -6.12 5.71 0.90
N ALA A 130 -7.39 5.33 1.06
CA ALA A 130 -8.50 6.26 0.90
C ALA A 130 -8.41 7.45 1.88
N HIS A 131 -8.02 7.20 3.14
CA HIS A 131 -7.78 8.28 4.11
C HIS A 131 -6.63 9.20 3.69
N GLN A 132 -5.52 8.65 3.22
CA GLN A 132 -4.37 9.43 2.74
C GLN A 132 -4.75 10.30 1.55
N LEU A 133 -5.37 9.72 0.52
CA LEU A 133 -5.78 10.45 -0.68
C LEU A 133 -6.83 11.52 -0.36
N ARG A 134 -7.74 11.26 0.59
CA ARG A 134 -8.67 12.28 1.08
C ARG A 134 -7.95 13.45 1.76
N ALA A 135 -6.90 13.17 2.53
CA ALA A 135 -6.09 14.20 3.19
C ALA A 135 -5.34 15.06 2.17
N GLU A 136 -4.80 14.45 1.11
CA GLU A 136 -4.10 15.16 0.01
C GLU A 136 -5.04 16.09 -0.75
N ALA A 137 -6.32 15.73 -0.88
CA ALA A 137 -7.33 16.57 -1.53
C ALA A 137 -7.76 17.80 -0.70
N ILE A 138 -7.38 17.90 0.57
CA ILE A 138 -7.74 19.03 1.45
C ILE A 138 -6.67 20.11 1.35
N THR A 139 -7.07 21.30 0.88
CA THR A 139 -6.16 22.46 0.74
C THR A 139 -6.37 23.55 1.80
N LYS A 140 -7.56 23.63 2.41
CA LYS A 140 -7.94 24.76 3.29
C LYS A 140 -8.07 24.42 4.77
N ASN A 141 -8.08 23.14 5.14
CA ASN A 141 -8.31 22.69 6.51
C ASN A 141 -7.20 21.77 7.01
N ALA A 142 -6.13 22.38 7.55
CA ALA A 142 -4.96 21.66 8.02
C ALA A 142 -5.27 20.68 9.17
N GLU A 143 -6.21 21.01 10.06
CA GLU A 143 -6.61 20.13 11.18
C GLU A 143 -7.29 18.85 10.68
N GLN A 144 -8.24 18.99 9.75
CA GLN A 144 -8.92 17.86 9.14
C GLN A 144 -7.95 17.01 8.32
N GLN A 145 -7.05 17.64 7.57
CA GLN A 145 -5.99 16.95 6.83
C GLN A 145 -5.09 16.14 7.77
N HIS A 146 -4.59 16.77 8.83
CA HIS A 146 -3.75 16.10 9.84
C HIS A 146 -4.48 14.92 10.50
N THR A 147 -5.77 15.07 10.80
CA THR A 147 -6.62 14.00 11.36
C THR A 147 -6.72 12.80 10.43
N LEU A 148 -6.89 13.04 9.12
CA LEU A 148 -6.97 11.97 8.12
C LEU A 148 -5.62 11.27 7.93
N TYR A 149 -4.51 12.01 7.91
CA TYR A 149 -3.17 11.42 7.89
C TYR A 149 -2.90 10.56 9.14
N ALA A 150 -3.28 11.01 10.33
CA ALA A 150 -3.15 10.23 11.55
C ALA A 150 -3.95 8.92 11.49
N LYS A 151 -5.16 8.94 10.90
CA LYS A 151 -5.94 7.72 10.66
C LYS A 151 -5.24 6.78 9.68
N ALA A 152 -4.75 7.31 8.55
CA ALA A 152 -4.03 6.53 7.55
C ALA A 152 -2.79 5.84 8.15
N LEU A 153 -1.97 6.55 8.94
CA LEU A 153 -0.82 5.99 9.66
C LEU A 153 -1.21 4.83 10.58
N LYS A 154 -2.27 5.01 11.38
CA LYS A 154 -2.75 3.97 12.30
C LYS A 154 -3.18 2.71 11.52
N ILE A 155 -3.91 2.90 10.43
CA ILE A 155 -4.43 1.80 9.62
C ILE A 155 -3.31 1.06 8.88
N TYR A 156 -2.39 1.78 8.22
CA TYR A 156 -1.22 1.17 7.59
C TYR A 156 -0.34 0.42 8.60
N GLY A 157 -0.15 0.98 9.79
CA GLY A 157 0.58 0.31 10.88
C GLY A 157 -0.06 -0.99 11.33
N LEU A 158 -1.40 -1.10 11.30
CA LEU A 158 -2.10 -2.36 11.56
C LEU A 158 -1.86 -3.37 10.43
N ALA A 159 -2.01 -2.94 9.16
CA ALA A 159 -1.76 -3.80 8.00
C ALA A 159 -0.31 -4.35 8.00
N PHE A 160 0.67 -3.51 8.31
CA PHE A 160 2.08 -3.91 8.43
C PHE A 160 2.30 -4.97 9.51
N LYS A 161 1.77 -4.74 10.73
CA LYS A 161 1.90 -5.68 11.86
C LYS A 161 1.25 -7.03 11.58
N MET A 162 0.17 -7.06 10.79
CA MET A 162 -0.46 -8.33 10.38
C MET A 162 0.45 -9.18 9.50
N GLN A 163 1.23 -8.55 8.62
CA GLN A 163 2.19 -9.24 7.77
C GLN A 163 3.43 -9.68 8.54
N GLU A 164 3.95 -8.83 9.43
CA GLU A 164 5.12 -9.13 10.27
C GLU A 164 4.88 -10.35 11.16
N ARG A 165 3.74 -10.41 11.87
CA ARG A 165 3.40 -11.52 12.77
C ARG A 165 3.15 -12.84 12.07
N GLY A 166 2.82 -12.80 10.78
CA GLY A 166 2.49 -14.01 10.02
C GLY A 166 3.70 -14.72 9.43
N GLY A 167 4.89 -14.12 9.41
CA GLY A 167 6.06 -14.69 8.74
C GLY A 167 6.03 -14.56 7.20
N TYR A 168 5.00 -13.91 6.63
CA TYR A 168 4.85 -13.68 5.18
C TYR A 168 5.65 -12.49 4.66
N PHE A 169 6.54 -11.93 5.49
CA PHE A 169 7.38 -10.80 5.10
C PHE A 169 8.19 -11.13 3.83
N ASN A 170 8.58 -12.39 3.67
CA ASN A 170 9.37 -12.86 2.53
C ASN A 170 8.57 -13.11 1.23
N SER A 171 7.24 -13.02 1.25
CA SER A 171 6.39 -13.32 0.08
C SER A 171 5.52 -12.15 -0.39
N ASN A 172 5.53 -11.02 0.35
CA ASN A 172 4.68 -9.86 0.11
C ASN A 172 5.49 -8.55 0.11
N PHE A 173 6.62 -8.55 -0.62
CA PHE A 173 7.56 -7.44 -0.62
C PHE A 173 6.96 -6.17 -1.23
N HIS A 174 6.21 -6.28 -2.32
CA HIS A 174 5.59 -5.12 -2.96
C HIS A 174 4.59 -4.44 -2.02
N PHE A 175 3.76 -5.24 -1.34
CA PHE A 175 2.84 -4.74 -0.33
C PHE A 175 3.55 -4.00 0.80
N ILE A 176 4.64 -4.58 1.32
CA ILE A 176 5.44 -3.97 2.39
C ILE A 176 6.07 -2.66 1.91
N MET A 177 6.64 -2.64 0.70
CA MET A 177 7.23 -1.43 0.12
C MET A 177 6.20 -0.32 -0.04
N ALA A 178 5.00 -0.62 -0.55
CA ALA A 178 3.93 0.35 -0.70
C ALA A 178 3.51 0.95 0.65
N ILE A 179 3.36 0.13 1.69
CA ILE A 179 3.05 0.61 3.04
C ILE A 179 4.17 1.51 3.59
N LEU A 180 5.43 1.04 3.56
CA LEU A 180 6.55 1.80 4.11
C LEU A 180 6.72 3.14 3.39
N ASN A 181 6.57 3.13 2.06
CA ASN A 181 6.61 4.33 1.24
C ASN A 181 5.51 5.32 1.66
N ASN A 182 4.26 4.86 1.70
CA ASN A 182 3.13 5.73 2.01
C ASN A 182 3.19 6.26 3.45
N ILE A 183 3.57 5.45 4.44
CA ILE A 183 3.83 5.90 5.81
C ILE A 183 4.93 6.97 5.84
N GLY A 184 6.04 6.74 5.12
CA GLY A 184 7.16 7.69 5.04
C GLY A 184 6.72 9.05 4.50
N VAL A 185 5.96 9.05 3.40
CA VAL A 185 5.41 10.28 2.81
C VAL A 185 4.46 10.98 3.78
N ILE A 186 3.57 10.24 4.46
CA ILE A 186 2.67 10.86 5.44
C ILE A 186 3.45 11.51 6.58
N HIS A 187 4.47 10.85 7.13
CA HIS A 187 5.30 11.45 8.17
C HIS A 187 5.99 12.73 7.70
N GLU A 188 6.50 12.76 6.48
CA GLU A 188 7.09 13.96 5.88
C GLU A 188 6.05 15.09 5.75
N ARG A 189 4.85 14.78 5.22
CA ARG A 189 3.73 15.74 5.12
C ARG A 189 3.26 16.27 6.48
N MET A 190 3.44 15.51 7.55
CA MET A 190 3.14 15.91 8.93
C MET A 190 4.35 16.56 9.64
N GLY A 191 5.45 16.84 8.94
CA GLY A 191 6.67 17.45 9.51
C GLY A 191 7.51 16.53 10.39
N SER A 192 7.19 15.23 10.44
CA SER A 192 7.88 14.22 11.25
C SER A 192 9.07 13.59 10.51
N LEU A 193 10.06 14.41 10.15
CA LEU A 193 11.16 14.02 9.26
C LEU A 193 11.98 12.81 9.76
N ILE A 194 12.18 12.66 11.07
CA ILE A 194 12.92 11.52 11.64
C ILE A 194 12.18 10.21 11.35
N LEU A 195 10.87 10.18 11.53
CA LEU A 195 10.05 8.99 11.30
C LEU A 195 9.95 8.68 9.80
N ALA A 196 9.85 9.72 8.95
CA ALA A 196 9.91 9.56 7.50
C ALA A 196 11.23 8.89 7.08
N LYS A 197 12.38 9.40 7.55
CA LYS A 197 13.71 8.81 7.28
C LYS A 197 13.83 7.36 7.75
N GLN A 198 13.27 7.01 8.91
CA GLN A 198 13.24 5.62 9.37
C GLN A 198 12.43 4.71 8.43
N CYS A 199 11.30 5.19 7.90
CA CYS A 199 10.48 4.44 6.96
C CYS A 199 11.20 4.25 5.62
N PHE A 200 11.80 5.32 5.09
CA PHE A 200 12.56 5.28 3.85
C PHE A 200 13.85 4.46 3.95
N GLY A 201 14.53 4.48 5.11
CA GLY A 201 15.65 3.58 5.38
C GLY A 201 15.26 2.10 5.37
N LYS A 202 14.12 1.74 6.00
CA LYS A 202 13.57 0.38 5.93
C LYS A 202 13.18 0.00 4.51
N LEU A 203 12.56 0.92 3.77
CA LEU A 203 12.21 0.73 2.36
C LEU A 203 13.46 0.43 1.53
N MET A 204 14.56 1.17 1.74
CA MET A 204 15.84 0.92 1.08
C MET A 204 16.39 -0.47 1.43
N SER A 205 16.34 -0.88 2.70
CA SER A 205 16.78 -2.23 3.10
C SER A 205 16.00 -3.34 2.40
N VAL A 206 14.68 -3.17 2.24
CA VAL A 206 13.85 -4.12 1.48
C VAL A 206 14.30 -4.14 0.01
N LEU A 207 14.41 -2.98 -0.63
CA LEU A 207 14.85 -2.86 -2.03
C LEU A 207 16.23 -3.47 -2.30
N MET A 208 17.18 -3.31 -1.37
CA MET A 208 18.51 -3.94 -1.45
C MET A 208 18.41 -5.46 -1.38
N LEU A 209 17.65 -5.99 -0.41
CA LEU A 209 17.39 -7.43 -0.30
C LEU A 209 16.75 -7.98 -1.58
N LEU A 210 15.85 -7.20 -2.20
CA LEU A 210 15.23 -7.59 -3.46
C LEU A 210 16.29 -7.71 -4.58
N THR A 211 17.13 -6.69 -4.70
CA THR A 211 18.18 -6.61 -5.72
C THR A 211 19.18 -7.78 -5.58
N GLU A 212 19.59 -8.12 -4.36
CA GLU A 212 20.51 -9.24 -4.09
C GLU A 212 19.95 -10.60 -4.50
N ARG A 213 18.65 -10.83 -4.26
CA ARG A 213 18.00 -12.11 -4.55
C ARG A 213 17.68 -12.32 -6.03
N LYS A 214 17.84 -11.30 -6.89
CA LYS A 214 17.45 -11.32 -8.31
C LYS A 214 16.00 -11.81 -8.54
N CYS A 215 15.13 -11.68 -7.54
CA CYS A 215 13.81 -12.30 -7.51
C CYS A 215 12.71 -11.35 -8.04
N TYR A 216 13.09 -10.30 -8.79
CA TYR A 216 12.18 -9.22 -9.16
C TYR A 216 12.49 -8.75 -10.56
N ASP A 217 11.45 -8.74 -11.38
CA ASP A 217 11.47 -8.06 -12.66
C ASP A 217 11.28 -6.57 -12.40
N THR A 218 12.38 -5.82 -12.38
CA THR A 218 12.40 -4.37 -12.16
C THR A 218 11.60 -3.62 -13.23
N SER A 219 11.31 -4.25 -14.37
CA SER A 219 10.56 -3.63 -15.47
C SER A 219 9.05 -3.50 -15.21
N LYS A 220 8.48 -4.22 -14.23
CA LYS A 220 7.02 -4.32 -14.04
C LYS A 220 6.46 -3.58 -12.82
N LEU A 221 7.31 -2.98 -11.98
CA LEU A 221 6.89 -2.52 -10.66
C LEU A 221 7.20 -1.04 -10.43
N TYR A 222 6.42 -0.41 -9.54
CA TYR A 222 6.63 0.94 -8.98
C TYR A 222 7.96 1.13 -8.23
N VAL A 223 8.90 0.21 -8.41
CA VAL A 223 10.23 0.14 -7.81
C VAL A 223 11.00 1.43 -8.05
N LYS A 224 10.92 2.03 -9.24
CA LYS A 224 11.54 3.34 -9.51
C LYS A 224 11.06 4.42 -8.53
N GLY A 225 9.74 4.52 -8.32
CA GLY A 225 9.14 5.48 -7.39
C GLY A 225 9.56 5.22 -5.94
N PHE A 226 9.60 3.95 -5.52
CA PHE A 226 10.07 3.57 -4.19
C PHE A 226 11.56 3.91 -4.00
N PHE A 227 12.41 3.64 -5.00
CA PHE A 227 13.82 4.01 -4.97
C PHE A 227 14.01 5.52 -4.88
N THR A 228 13.28 6.31 -5.66
CA THR A 228 13.38 7.78 -5.62
C THR A 228 13.15 8.33 -4.22
N ASN A 229 12.08 7.89 -3.54
CA ASN A 229 11.84 8.34 -2.18
C ASN A 229 12.93 7.88 -1.20
N ALA A 230 13.35 6.63 -1.32
CA ALA A 230 14.35 6.04 -0.44
C ALA A 230 15.74 6.70 -0.61
N SER A 231 16.15 7.02 -1.85
CA SER A 231 17.46 7.61 -2.15
C SER A 231 17.55 9.06 -1.72
N LEU A 232 16.48 9.84 -1.90
CA LEU A 232 16.44 11.24 -1.47
C LEU A 232 16.71 11.39 0.03
N SER A 233 16.19 10.47 0.86
CA SER A 233 16.46 10.48 2.30
C SER A 233 17.93 10.20 2.67
N CYS A 234 18.68 9.48 1.82
CA CYS A 234 20.10 9.23 2.04
C CYS A 234 20.96 10.47 1.74
N HIS A 235 20.61 11.25 0.72
CA HIS A 235 21.39 12.42 0.32
C HIS A 235 21.36 13.56 1.35
N GLU A 236 20.22 13.80 2.00
CA GLU A 236 20.09 14.83 3.04
C GLU A 236 21.00 14.59 4.26
N ALA A 237 21.38 13.34 4.53
CA ALA A 237 22.27 13.01 5.64
C ALA A 237 23.74 13.37 5.34
N CYS A 238 24.15 13.32 4.06
CA CYS A 238 25.52 13.61 3.66
C CYS A 238 25.80 15.11 3.56
N THR A 239 24.83 15.92 3.14
CA THR A 239 24.99 17.38 3.04
C THR A 239 25.07 18.04 4.41
N ALA A 240 24.32 17.55 5.41
CA ALA A 240 24.37 18.05 6.79
C ALA A 240 25.69 17.71 7.53
N ALA A 241 26.42 16.67 7.10
CA ALA A 241 27.69 16.28 7.70
C ALA A 241 28.91 16.99 7.08
N ALA A 242 28.72 17.64 5.92
CA ALA A 242 29.78 18.34 5.19
C ALA A 242 29.78 19.87 5.42
N ALA A 243 28.78 20.39 6.14
CA ALA A 243 28.66 21.79 6.56
C ALA A 243 29.12 21.97 8.01
#